data_AF-A0A6N6RZN8-F1
#
_entry.id   AF-A0A6N6RZN8-F1
#
_cell.length_a   1.000
_cell.length_b   1.000
_cell.length_c   1.000
_cell.angle_alpha   90.00
_cell.angle_beta   90.00
_cell.angle_gamma   90.00
#
_symmetry.space_group_name_H-M   'P 1'
#
loop_
_entity.id
_entity.type
_entity.pdbx_description
1 polymer ?
#
loop_
_entity_poly.entity_id
_entity_poly.type
_entity_poly.pdbx_seq_one_letter_code
_entity_poly.pdbx_strand_id
1 'polypeptide(L)'
;ILFFAPTEPAATTPMNLWDLWRNCNSIITSYAGPPDDTATSLELIRAGRVKVRDLITHRLPLAETALGFKLVAEAKDSIKAIIEPQR
;
A
#
# COMPACT_ATOMS: atom_id res chain seq x y z
N ILE A 1 -11.17 -4.53 -11.59
CA ILE A 1 -9.96 -3.73 -11.33
C ILE A 1 -10.20 -2.92 -10.07
N LEU A 2 -9.29 -2.99 -9.10
CA LEU A 2 -9.33 -2.14 -7.90
C LEU A 2 -8.39 -0.96 -8.10
N PHE A 3 -8.92 0.27 -8.07
CA PHE A 3 -8.15 1.50 -8.22
C PHE A 3 -7.93 2.14 -6.84
N PHE A 4 -6.70 2.10 -6.36
CA PHE A 4 -6.26 2.80 -5.17
C PHE A 4 -5.57 4.11 -5.55
N ALA A 5 -5.98 5.22 -4.93
CA ALA A 5 -5.40 6.56 -5.13
C ALA A 5 -5.20 6.91 -6.61
N PRO A 6 -6.26 7.28 -7.34
CA PRO A 6 -6.18 7.57 -8.78
C PRO A 6 -5.23 8.75 -9.07
N THR A 7 -4.90 8.91 -10.35
CA THR A 7 -4.02 9.98 -10.84
C THR A 7 -4.53 11.37 -10.48
N GLU A 8 -3.64 12.37 -10.57
CA GLU A 8 -3.98 13.77 -10.34
C GLU A 8 -5.20 14.23 -11.15
N PRO A 9 -6.00 15.22 -10.68
CA PRO A 9 -7.28 15.58 -11.29
C PRO A 9 -7.24 15.93 -12.78
N ALA A 10 -6.11 16.43 -13.29
CA ALA A 10 -5.95 16.82 -14.69
C ALA A 10 -5.30 15.72 -15.57
N ALA A 11 -4.90 14.60 -14.97
CA ALA A 11 -4.27 13.50 -15.70
C ALA A 11 -5.33 12.59 -16.35
N THR A 12 -5.23 12.44 -17.67
CA THR A 12 -6.07 11.49 -18.40
C THR A 12 -5.46 10.10 -18.33
N THR A 13 -6.22 9.13 -17.81
CA THR A 13 -5.85 7.71 -17.86
C THR A 13 -6.72 7.01 -18.90
N PRO A 14 -6.21 6.76 -20.13
CA PRO A 14 -7.00 6.15 -21.19
C PRO A 14 -7.37 4.71 -20.84
N MET A 15 -8.62 4.34 -21.09
CA MET A 15 -9.14 2.98 -20.87
C MET A 15 -9.89 2.51 -22.11
N ASN A 16 -9.71 1.24 -22.48
CA ASN A 16 -10.47 0.64 -23.57
C ASN A 16 -11.91 0.32 -23.11
N LEU A 17 -12.86 1.16 -23.50
CA LEU A 17 -14.27 0.97 -23.15
C LEU A 17 -14.88 -0.28 -23.78
N TRP A 18 -14.37 -0.72 -24.93
CA TRP A 18 -14.84 -1.94 -25.58
C TRP A 18 -14.53 -3.18 -24.73
N ASP A 19 -13.33 -3.27 -24.18
CA ASP A 19 -12.93 -4.40 -23.33
C ASP A 19 -13.65 -4.39 -21.99
N LEU A 20 -13.91 -3.20 -21.42
CA LEU A 20 -14.69 -3.06 -20.19
C LEU A 20 -16.10 -3.61 -20.36
N TRP A 21 -16.77 -3.22 -21.45
CA TRP A 21 -18.12 -3.69 -21.76
C TRP A 21 -18.14 -5.17 -22.18
N ARG A 22 -17.32 -5.56 -23.17
CA ARG A 22 -17.35 -6.90 -23.75
C ARG A 22 -17.01 -8.00 -22.75
N ASN A 23 -16.13 -7.71 -21.80
CA ASN A 23 -15.72 -8.65 -20.76
C ASN A 23 -16.47 -8.45 -19.43
N CYS A 24 -17.40 -7.50 -19.37
CA CYS A 24 -18.12 -7.13 -18.16
C CYS A 24 -17.19 -6.82 -16.97
N ASN A 25 -16.06 -6.17 -17.24
CA ASN A 25 -15.08 -5.85 -16.20
C ASN A 25 -15.58 -4.69 -15.35
N SER A 26 -15.54 -4.85 -14.02
CA SER A 26 -15.85 -3.77 -13.07
C SER A 26 -14.62 -2.95 -12.71
N ILE A 27 -14.80 -1.64 -12.55
CA ILE A 27 -13.84 -0.72 -11.94
C ILE A 27 -14.39 -0.34 -10.56
N ILE A 28 -13.60 -0.59 -9.53
CA ILE A 28 -13.97 -0.33 -8.14
C ILE A 28 -12.87 0.54 -7.53
N THR A 29 -13.24 1.63 -6.88
CA THR A 29 -12.29 2.48 -6.17
C THR A 29 -12.05 1.93 -4.76
N SER A 30 -10.83 2.09 -4.27
CA SER A 30 -10.47 1.77 -2.89
C SER A 30 -9.62 2.89 -2.31
N TYR A 31 -9.84 3.18 -1.03
CA TYR A 31 -9.08 4.17 -0.31
C TYR A 31 -8.99 3.78 1.15
N ALA A 32 -7.78 3.89 1.71
CA ALA A 32 -7.45 3.57 3.09
C ALA A 32 -7.80 2.12 3.51
N GLY A 33 -7.97 1.91 4.82
CA GLY A 33 -8.43 0.67 5.43
C GLY A 33 -9.53 0.99 6.44
N PRO A 34 -10.81 0.77 6.10
CA PRO A 34 -11.92 0.92 7.04
C PRO A 34 -11.74 0.08 8.31
N PRO A 35 -12.45 0.40 9.41
CA PRO A 35 -12.32 -0.34 10.67
C PRO A 35 -12.51 -1.85 10.53
N ASP A 36 -13.51 -2.29 9.76
CA ASP A 36 -13.83 -3.71 9.59
C ASP A 36 -12.75 -4.47 8.79
N ASP A 37 -12.24 -3.85 7.73
CA ASP A 37 -11.12 -4.38 6.94
C ASP A 37 -9.86 -4.46 7.78
N THR A 38 -9.60 -3.44 8.62
CA THR A 38 -8.46 -3.41 9.53
C THR A 38 -8.57 -4.52 10.57
N ALA A 39 -9.74 -4.69 11.20
CA ALA A 39 -9.98 -5.77 12.15
C ALA A 39 -9.76 -7.15 11.51
N THR A 40 -10.29 -7.36 10.31
CA THR A 40 -10.09 -8.60 9.53
C THR A 40 -8.61 -8.82 9.23
N SER A 41 -7.88 -7.79 8.81
CA SER A 41 -6.45 -7.89 8.50
C SER A 41 -5.62 -8.28 9.73
N LEU A 42 -5.95 -7.76 10.90
CA LEU A 42 -5.27 -8.11 12.16
C LEU A 42 -5.48 -9.58 12.50
N GLU A 43 -6.68 -10.12 12.34
CA GLU A 43 -6.95 -11.53 12.58
C GLU A 43 -6.22 -12.45 11.59
N LEU A 44 -6.12 -12.05 10.32
CA LEU A 44 -5.33 -12.79 9.32
C LEU A 44 -3.84 -12.80 9.65
N ILE A 45 -3.30 -11.68 10.13
CA ILE A 45 -1.89 -11.56 10.57
C ILE A 45 -1.68 -12.39 11.84
N ARG A 46 -2.58 -12.27 12.82
CA ARG A 46 -2.54 -13.02 14.09
C ARG A 46 -2.58 -14.52 13.87
N ALA A 47 -3.41 -14.99 12.95
CA ALA A 47 -3.52 -16.40 12.57
C ALA A 47 -2.33 -16.88 11.70
N GLY A 48 -1.37 -16.01 11.36
CA GLY A 48 -0.23 -16.35 10.52
C GLY A 48 -0.58 -16.61 9.05
N ARG A 49 -1.81 -16.30 8.63
CA ARG A 49 -2.28 -16.48 7.25
C ARG A 49 -1.67 -15.45 6.30
N VAL A 50 -1.27 -14.29 6.84
CA VAL A 50 -0.56 -13.24 6.10
C VAL A 50 0.75 -12.92 6.85
N LYS A 51 1.88 -13.23 6.21
CA LYS A 51 3.22 -12.97 6.76
C LYS A 51 3.68 -11.56 6.39
N VAL A 52 3.52 -10.62 7.32
CA VAL A 52 3.89 -9.20 7.10
C VAL A 52 5.28 -8.82 7.59
N ARG A 53 5.91 -9.65 8.45
CA ARG A 53 7.22 -9.35 9.05
C ARG A 53 8.31 -9.21 7.99
N ASP A 54 8.28 -10.05 6.97
CA ASP A 54 9.28 -10.10 5.89
C ASP A 54 9.18 -8.90 4.94
N LEU A 55 8.08 -8.12 5.03
CA LEU A 55 7.93 -6.87 4.27
C LEU A 55 8.73 -5.71 4.87
N ILE A 56 9.13 -5.83 6.15
CA ILE A 56 9.88 -4.79 6.86
C ILE A 56 11.34 -4.89 6.46
N THR A 57 11.78 -4.05 5.53
CA THR A 57 13.17 -4.06 5.06
C THR A 57 14.07 -3.15 5.89
N HIS A 58 13.53 -2.14 6.58
CA HIS A 58 14.31 -1.20 7.37
C HIS A 58 13.66 -0.90 8.72
N ARG A 59 14.49 -0.81 9.77
CA ARG A 59 14.11 -0.36 11.12
C ARG A 59 15.09 0.70 11.59
N LEU A 60 14.59 1.89 11.91
CA LEU A 60 15.41 3.07 12.20
C LEU A 60 14.99 3.70 13.54
N PRO A 61 15.92 4.30 14.31
CA PRO A 61 15.56 5.11 15.47
C PRO A 61 14.85 6.40 15.04
N LEU A 62 14.20 7.09 15.97
CA LEU A 62 13.47 8.33 15.67
C LEU A 62 14.36 9.40 15.02
N ALA A 63 15.61 9.52 15.49
CA ALA A 63 16.58 10.49 14.98
C ALA A 63 16.89 10.32 13.47
N GLU A 64 16.66 9.12 12.91
CA GLU A 64 16.94 8.79 11.52
C GLU A 64 15.68 8.81 10.62
N THR A 65 14.58 9.40 11.08
CA THR A 65 13.34 9.49 10.30
C THR A 65 13.56 10.07 8.89
N ALA A 66 14.42 11.07 8.75
CA ALA A 66 14.77 11.65 7.44
C ALA A 66 15.44 10.63 6.50
N LEU A 67 16.30 9.76 7.02
CA LEU A 67 16.88 8.66 6.26
C LEU A 67 15.79 7.67 5.82
N GLY A 68 14.84 7.37 6.70
CA GLY A 68 13.68 6.53 6.36
C GLY A 68 12.88 7.06 5.17
N PHE A 69 12.59 8.36 5.15
CA PHE A 69 11.94 8.99 4.00
C PHE A 69 12.78 8.88 2.72
N LYS A 70 14.10 9.11 2.80
CA LYS A 70 15.00 8.98 1.66
C LYS A 70 15.00 7.56 1.09
N LEU A 71 15.08 6.54 1.94
CA LEU A 71 15.08 5.13 1.54
C LEU A 71 13.78 4.74 0.81
N VAL A 72 12.63 5.19 1.32
CA VAL A 72 11.33 4.94 0.68
C VAL A 72 11.20 5.69 -0.63
N ALA A 73 11.65 6.95 -0.70
CA ALA A 73 11.57 7.77 -1.91
C ALA A 73 12.46 7.23 -3.05
N GLU A 74 13.66 6.70 -2.73
CA GLU A 74 14.55 6.10 -3.74
C GLU A 74 14.04 4.75 -4.26
N ALA A 75 13.16 4.07 -3.52
CA ALA A 75 12.47 2.83 -3.91
C ALA A 75 13.38 1.72 -4.48
N LYS A 76 14.63 1.62 -3.97
CA LYS A 76 15.57 0.54 -4.29
C LYS A 76 15.20 -0.72 -3.51
N ASP A 77 15.94 -1.02 -2.44
CA ASP A 77 15.70 -2.19 -1.59
C ASP A 77 14.63 -1.92 -0.50
N SER A 78 13.84 -0.86 -0.66
CA SER A 78 12.84 -0.43 0.33
C SER A 78 11.46 -0.97 -0.01
N ILE A 79 10.90 -1.81 0.88
CA ILE A 79 9.49 -2.23 0.84
C ILE A 79 8.72 -1.51 1.96
N LYS A 80 9.17 -1.64 3.22
CA LYS A 80 8.58 -0.97 4.39
C LYS A 80 9.68 -0.55 5.36
N ALA A 81 9.74 0.75 5.65
CA ALA A 81 10.52 1.30 6.75
C ALA A 81 9.64 1.45 8.00
N ILE A 82 10.16 1.04 9.16
CA ILE A 82 9.54 1.23 10.47
C ILE A 82 10.43 2.12 11.33
N ILE A 83 9.85 3.14 11.96
CA ILE A 83 10.54 3.97 12.94
C ILE A 83 10.25 3.42 14.33
N GLU A 84 11.30 3.14 15.10
CA GLU A 84 11.25 2.62 16.47
C GLU A 84 11.70 3.72 17.42
N PRO A 85 10.78 4.57 17.91
CA PRO A 85 11.15 5.76 18.67
C PRO A 85 11.76 5.49 20.05
N GLN A 86 11.61 4.26 20.55
CA GLN A 86 12.18 3.80 21.82
C GLN A 86 13.63 3.31 21.71
N ARG A 87 14.19 3.23 20.50
CA ARG A 87 15.60 2.92 20.25
C ARG A 87 16.41 4.20 20.11
#